data_AF-A0AAW3S9N6-F1
#
_entry.id   AF-A0AAW3S9N6-F1
#
_cell.length_a   1.000
_cell.length_b   1.000
_cell.length_c   1.000
_cell.angle_alpha   90.00
_cell.angle_beta   90.00
_cell.angle_gamma   90.00
#
_symmetry.space_group_name_H-M   'P 1'
#
loop_
_entity.id
_entity.type
_entity.pdbx_description
1 polymer ?
#
loop_
_entity_poly.entity_id
_entity_poly.type
_entity_poly.pdbx_seq_one_letter_code
_entity_poly.pdbx_strand_id
1 'polypeptide(L)'
;MALTAAAVVLASGMLLASCGGTSPEQRAYREASKNCQQWVKESAKNPSSAKIPQPASVRSASGQIIVQWEHGEGLTLMNGFGANVDSTARCTMSLDGHFLKELVINDEVIRRSSSD
;
A
#
# COMPACT_ATOMS: atom_id res chain seq x y z
N MET A 1 -18.31 26.69 62.81
CA MET A 1 -16.89 26.40 62.57
C MET A 1 -16.67 24.91 62.78
N ALA A 2 -16.34 24.18 61.72
CA ALA A 2 -15.65 22.89 61.77
C ALA A 2 -15.17 22.61 60.34
N LEU A 3 -13.85 22.64 60.15
CA LEU A 3 -13.13 22.31 58.93
C LEU A 3 -12.98 20.78 58.77
N THR A 4 -12.49 20.38 57.59
CA THR A 4 -11.88 19.09 57.20
C THR A 4 -12.85 18.06 56.57
N ALA A 5 -12.53 17.32 55.50
CA ALA A 5 -11.26 17.10 54.79
C ALA A 5 -11.54 16.79 53.29
N ALA A 6 -10.63 17.22 52.42
CA ALA A 6 -10.62 16.88 51.00
C ALA A 6 -10.17 15.42 50.80
N ALA A 7 -10.94 14.64 50.02
CA ALA A 7 -10.52 13.32 49.54
C ALA A 7 -10.08 13.44 48.08
N VAL A 8 -8.75 13.46 47.86
CA VAL A 8 -8.12 13.37 46.54
C VAL A 8 -8.17 11.91 46.12
N VAL A 9 -9.07 11.56 45.21
CA VAL A 9 -9.05 10.25 44.55
C VAL A 9 -8.03 10.35 43.40
N LEU A 10 -6.82 9.86 43.68
CA LEU A 10 -5.80 9.56 42.67
C LEU A 10 -6.34 8.42 41.80
N ALA A 11 -7.02 8.76 40.71
CA ALA A 11 -7.27 7.82 39.63
C ALA A 11 -5.95 7.66 38.86
N SER A 12 -5.14 6.70 39.31
CA SER A 12 -4.06 6.10 38.55
C SER A 12 -4.68 5.40 37.33
N GLY A 13 -4.94 6.19 36.29
CA GLY A 13 -5.34 5.69 34.98
C GLY A 13 -4.19 4.86 34.43
N MET A 14 -4.33 3.53 34.56
CA MET A 14 -3.52 2.57 33.83
C MET A 14 -3.58 2.93 32.35
N LEU A 15 -2.48 3.47 31.83
CA LEU A 15 -2.22 3.55 30.40
C LEU A 15 -2.11 2.12 29.89
N LEU A 16 -3.26 1.50 29.58
CA LEU A 16 -3.31 0.36 28.68
C LEU A 16 -2.85 0.86 27.32
N ALA A 17 -1.54 0.82 27.09
CA ALA A 17 -0.98 0.84 25.75
C ALA A 17 -1.54 -0.40 25.05
N SER A 18 -2.71 -0.26 24.43
CA SER A 18 -3.20 -1.25 23.48
C SER A 18 -2.23 -1.22 22.31
N CYS A 19 -1.23 -2.11 22.34
CA CYS A 19 -0.47 -2.49 21.17
C CYS A 19 -1.46 -3.12 20.19
N GLY A 20 -2.17 -2.26 19.46
CA GLY A 20 -3.09 -2.63 18.39
C GLY A 20 -2.27 -3.28 17.28
N GLY A 21 -2.11 -4.59 17.37
CA GLY A 21 -1.48 -5.37 16.32
C GLY A 21 -2.31 -5.24 15.05
N THR A 22 -1.71 -4.69 14.00
CA THR A 22 -2.28 -4.81 12.65
C THR A 22 -2.47 -6.28 12.31
N SER A 23 -3.64 -6.63 11.76
CA SER A 23 -3.91 -8.01 11.38
C SER A 23 -2.90 -8.50 10.34
N PRO A 24 -2.61 -9.82 10.26
CA PRO A 24 -1.71 -10.36 9.25
C PRO A 24 -2.10 -9.94 7.82
N GLU A 25 -3.40 -9.89 7.52
CA GLU A 25 -3.92 -9.43 6.23
C GLU A 25 -3.60 -7.95 5.96
N GLN A 26 -3.82 -7.06 6.94
CA GLN A 26 -3.47 -5.64 6.81
C GLN A 26 -1.96 -5.44 6.59
N ARG A 27 -1.12 -6.29 7.18
CA ARG A 27 0.33 -6.29 6.93
C ARG A 27 0.63 -6.74 5.51
N ALA A 28 0.04 -7.85 5.06
CA ALA A 28 0.22 -8.35 3.69
C ALA A 28 -0.23 -7.33 2.64
N TYR A 29 -1.36 -6.64 2.83
CA TYR A 29 -1.80 -5.57 1.94
C TYR A 29 -0.84 -4.38 1.93
N ARG A 30 -0.30 -3.99 3.09
CA ARG A 30 0.69 -2.92 3.17
C ARG A 30 1.99 -3.30 2.44
N GLU A 31 2.47 -4.51 2.64
CA GLU A 31 3.67 -5.00 1.96
C GLU A 31 3.44 -5.15 0.46
N ALA A 32 2.30 -5.69 0.04
CA ALA A 32 1.91 -5.76 -1.37
C ALA A 32 1.88 -4.37 -2.02
N SER A 33 1.26 -3.38 -1.37
CA SER A 33 1.23 -2.01 -1.89
C SER A 33 2.61 -1.41 -2.07
N LYS A 34 3.49 -1.54 -1.08
CA LYS A 34 4.88 -1.03 -1.16
C LYS A 34 5.67 -1.72 -2.27
N ASN A 35 5.61 -3.06 -2.31
CA ASN A 35 6.35 -3.83 -3.30
C ASN A 35 5.83 -3.56 -4.71
N CYS A 36 4.52 -3.43 -4.88
CA CYS A 36 3.94 -3.05 -6.16
C CYS A 36 4.37 -1.64 -6.60
N GLN A 37 4.37 -0.65 -5.69
CA GLN A 37 4.90 0.69 -5.98
C GLN A 37 6.36 0.63 -6.46
N GLN A 38 7.18 -0.20 -5.80
CA GLN A 38 8.58 -0.39 -6.18
C GLN A 38 8.69 -1.02 -7.58
N TRP A 39 7.91 -2.05 -7.87
CA TRP A 39 7.89 -2.69 -9.20
C TRP A 39 7.44 -1.74 -10.31
N VAL A 40 6.42 -0.90 -10.06
CA VAL A 40 5.99 0.14 -10.99
C VAL A 40 7.12 1.16 -11.20
N LYS A 41 7.81 1.58 -10.13
CA LYS A 41 8.93 2.52 -10.19
C LYS A 41 10.10 1.98 -11.01
N GLU A 42 10.49 0.73 -10.77
CA GLU A 42 11.59 0.06 -11.48
C GLU A 42 11.27 -0.19 -12.95
N SER A 43 9.98 -0.34 -13.28
CA SER A 43 9.51 -0.50 -14.66
C SER A 43 9.35 0.82 -15.41
N ALA A 44 9.36 1.95 -14.72
CA ALA A 44 9.19 3.26 -15.33
C ALA A 44 10.41 3.64 -16.18
N LYS A 45 10.18 4.26 -17.34
CA LYS A 45 11.25 4.74 -18.22
C LYS A 45 12.21 5.72 -17.54
N ASN A 46 11.69 6.51 -16.60
CA ASN A 46 12.47 7.37 -15.73
C ASN A 46 11.95 7.24 -14.28
N PRO A 47 12.59 6.38 -13.45
CA PRO A 47 12.17 6.14 -12.08
C PRO A 47 12.21 7.38 -11.18
N SER A 48 13.02 8.38 -11.53
CA SER A 48 13.18 9.61 -10.73
C SER A 48 12.06 10.62 -10.94
N SER A 49 11.40 10.60 -12.11
CA SER A 49 10.27 11.49 -12.44
C SER A 49 8.90 10.86 -12.21
N ALA A 50 8.86 9.55 -11.92
CA ALA A 50 7.63 8.82 -11.66
C ALA A 50 6.96 9.31 -10.35
N LYS A 51 5.67 9.62 -10.42
CA LYS A 51 4.84 9.91 -9.24
C LYS A 51 3.92 8.73 -9.01
N ILE A 52 4.11 8.04 -7.89
CA ILE A 52 3.39 6.82 -7.56
C ILE A 52 2.73 7.03 -6.19
N PRO A 53 1.42 7.36 -6.14
CA PRO A 53 0.70 7.55 -4.90
C PRO A 53 0.38 6.21 -4.22
N GLN A 54 -0.27 6.25 -3.06
CA GLN A 54 -0.88 5.04 -2.51
C GLN A 54 -1.93 4.50 -3.50
N PRO A 55 -2.02 3.17 -3.69
CA PRO A 55 -3.04 2.58 -4.56
C PRO A 55 -4.43 2.87 -3.99
N ALA A 56 -5.41 3.16 -4.85
CA ALA A 56 -6.78 3.34 -4.38
C ALA A 56 -7.45 2.01 -4.02
N SER A 57 -7.00 0.90 -4.62
CA SER A 57 -7.56 -0.41 -4.36
C SER A 57 -6.49 -1.45 -4.02
N VAL A 58 -6.71 -2.13 -2.89
CA VAL A 58 -5.94 -3.30 -2.48
C VAL A 58 -6.94 -4.33 -1.98
N ARG A 59 -7.00 -5.49 -2.66
CA ARG A 59 -7.99 -6.54 -2.35
C ARG A 59 -7.42 -7.93 -2.55
N SER A 60 -7.93 -8.89 -1.80
CA SER A 60 -7.68 -10.30 -2.08
C SER A 60 -8.72 -10.83 -3.06
N ALA A 61 -8.28 -11.54 -4.10
CA ALA A 61 -9.15 -12.26 -5.03
C ALA A 61 -8.42 -13.50 -5.56
N SER A 62 -9.14 -14.62 -5.65
CA SER A 62 -8.62 -15.88 -6.22
C SER A 62 -7.28 -16.34 -5.61
N GLY A 63 -7.10 -16.16 -4.29
CA GLY A 63 -5.88 -16.56 -3.58
C GLY A 63 -4.66 -15.68 -3.88
N GLN A 64 -4.88 -14.42 -4.26
CA GLN A 64 -3.85 -13.45 -4.64
C GLN A 64 -4.23 -12.06 -4.14
N ILE A 65 -3.24 -11.21 -3.90
CA ILE A 65 -3.48 -9.79 -3.59
C ILE A 65 -3.41 -9.01 -4.90
N ILE A 66 -4.45 -8.25 -5.18
CA ILE A 66 -4.51 -7.33 -6.32
C ILE A 66 -4.35 -5.91 -5.77
N VAL A 67 -3.32 -5.22 -6.24
CA VAL A 67 -3.04 -3.80 -5.97
C VAL A 67 -3.25 -3.04 -7.26
N GLN A 68 -4.02 -1.95 -7.22
CA GLN A 68 -4.44 -1.26 -8.45
C GLN A 68 -4.45 0.26 -8.30
N TRP A 69 -4.03 0.92 -9.39
CA TRP A 69 -4.26 2.32 -9.69
C TRP A 69 -5.11 2.45 -10.94
N GLU A 70 -6.24 3.12 -10.82
CA GLU A 70 -7.09 3.52 -11.94
C GLU A 70 -6.71 4.92 -12.46
N HIS A 71 -7.30 5.29 -13.60
CA HIS A 71 -7.13 6.63 -14.18
C HIS A 71 -7.55 7.73 -13.21
N GLY A 72 -6.76 8.81 -13.15
CA GLY A 72 -7.03 9.96 -12.30
C GLY A 72 -6.65 9.79 -10.83
N GLU A 73 -6.08 8.64 -10.44
CA GLU A 73 -5.59 8.42 -9.06
C GLU A 73 -4.23 9.06 -8.79
N GLY A 74 -3.64 9.70 -9.80
CA GLY A 74 -2.42 10.49 -9.68
C GLY A 74 -1.13 9.69 -9.88
N LEU A 75 -1.23 8.43 -10.31
CA LEU A 75 -0.11 7.69 -10.86
C LEU A 75 0.28 8.33 -12.19
N THR A 76 1.49 8.91 -12.25
CA THR A 76 2.00 9.50 -13.49
C THR A 76 3.37 8.93 -13.84
N LEU A 77 3.48 8.41 -15.06
CA LEU A 77 4.70 7.80 -15.59
C LEU A 77 5.15 8.54 -16.86
N MET A 78 6.46 8.56 -17.09
CA MET A 78 7.02 9.21 -18.28
C MET A 78 6.76 8.35 -19.52
N ASN A 79 6.13 8.93 -20.54
CA ASN A 79 5.91 8.29 -21.83
C ASN A 79 7.19 8.30 -22.70
N GLY A 80 7.09 7.81 -23.94
CA GLY A 80 8.22 7.78 -24.89
C GLY A 80 8.71 9.15 -25.38
N PHE A 81 7.99 10.22 -25.11
CA PHE A 81 8.30 11.58 -25.53
C PHE A 81 8.81 12.47 -24.38
N GLY A 82 9.06 11.89 -23.20
CA GLY A 82 9.56 12.62 -22.04
C GLY A 82 8.48 13.36 -21.23
N ALA A 83 7.19 13.15 -21.52
CA ALA A 83 6.10 13.74 -20.75
C ALA A 83 5.59 12.78 -19.68
N ASN A 84 5.38 13.27 -18.46
CA ASN A 84 4.67 12.53 -17.41
C ASN A 84 3.16 12.57 -17.71
N VAL A 85 2.56 11.40 -17.91
CA VAL A 85 1.14 11.25 -18.23
C VAL A 85 0.45 10.43 -17.17
N ASP A 86 -0.86 10.65 -16.99
CA ASP A 86 -1.70 9.79 -16.17
C ASP A 86 -1.60 8.34 -16.66
N SER A 87 -1.51 7.39 -15.74
CA SER A 87 -1.26 5.99 -16.05
C SER A 87 -2.02 5.09 -15.10
N THR A 88 -2.36 3.88 -15.55
CA THR A 88 -2.92 2.83 -14.73
C THR A 88 -1.86 1.80 -14.40
N ALA A 89 -2.00 1.12 -13.27
CA ALA A 89 -1.16 -0.03 -12.95
C ALA A 89 -1.94 -1.05 -12.13
N ARG A 90 -1.63 -2.33 -12.35
CA ARG A 90 -2.17 -3.43 -11.57
C ARG A 90 -1.05 -4.42 -11.28
N CYS A 91 -0.80 -4.68 -10.00
CA CYS A 91 -0.01 -5.83 -9.58
C CYS A 91 -0.92 -6.94 -9.08
N THR A 92 -0.51 -8.16 -9.42
CA THR A 92 -1.03 -9.38 -8.83
C THR A 92 0.08 -10.00 -8.01
N MET A 93 -0.15 -10.22 -6.72
CA MET A 93 0.86 -10.62 -5.76
C MET A 93 0.45 -11.88 -4.99
N SER A 94 1.43 -12.57 -4.39
CA SER A 94 1.20 -13.61 -3.40
C SER A 94 0.43 -13.08 -2.18
N LEU A 95 -0.19 -13.98 -1.41
CA LEU A 95 -1.01 -13.64 -0.24
C LEU A 95 -0.22 -13.03 0.92
N ASP A 96 1.09 -13.18 0.94
CA ASP A 96 1.99 -12.52 1.89
C ASP A 96 2.43 -11.12 1.42
N GLY A 97 2.12 -10.75 0.18
CA GLY A 97 2.47 -9.46 -0.42
C GLY A 97 3.93 -9.33 -0.86
N HIS A 98 4.72 -10.40 -0.81
CA HIS A 98 6.15 -10.33 -1.11
C HIS A 98 6.50 -10.64 -2.57
N PHE A 99 5.76 -11.54 -3.22
CA PHE A 99 6.10 -12.02 -4.55
C PHE A 99 5.16 -11.44 -5.60
N LEU A 100 5.75 -10.81 -6.62
CA LEU A 100 5.03 -10.31 -7.79
C LEU A 100 4.77 -11.45 -8.77
N LYS A 101 3.49 -11.74 -9.04
CA LYS A 101 3.06 -12.70 -10.06
C LYS A 101 2.88 -12.05 -11.43
N GLU A 102 2.28 -10.87 -11.45
CA GLU A 102 2.03 -10.13 -12.68
C GLU A 102 2.04 -8.63 -12.40
N LEU A 103 2.68 -7.85 -13.28
CA LEU A 103 2.58 -6.40 -13.34
C LEU A 103 2.02 -6.00 -14.71
N VAL A 104 0.95 -5.22 -14.68
CA VAL A 104 0.35 -4.57 -15.85
C VAL A 104 0.41 -3.06 -15.66
N ILE A 105 0.82 -2.32 -16.68
CA ILE A 105 0.82 -0.85 -16.71
C ILE A 105 0.17 -0.42 -18.02
N ASN A 106 -0.83 0.47 -17.96
CA ASN A 106 -1.58 0.93 -19.14
C ASN A 106 -2.05 -0.24 -20.04
N ASP A 107 -2.67 -1.26 -19.42
CA ASP A 107 -3.14 -2.50 -20.06
C ASP A 107 -2.06 -3.38 -20.71
N GLU A 108 -0.78 -3.02 -20.61
CA GLU A 108 0.35 -3.80 -21.10
C GLU A 108 0.94 -4.66 -19.99
N VAL A 109 1.14 -5.96 -20.25
CA VAL A 109 1.82 -6.87 -19.32
C VAL A 109 3.32 -6.59 -19.37
N ILE A 110 3.83 -5.94 -18.33
CA ILE A 110 5.25 -5.59 -18.20
C ILE A 110 6.07 -6.76 -17.66
N ARG A 111 5.48 -7.52 -16.72
CA ARG A 111 6.14 -8.66 -16.10
C ARG A 111 5.13 -9.73 -15.72
N ARG A 112 5.50 -11.00 -15.90
CA ARG A 112 4.76 -12.16 -15.41
C ARG A 112 5.75 -13.19 -14.90
N SER A 113 5.58 -13.70 -13.69
CA SER A 113 6.36 -14.82 -13.18
C SER A 113 5.89 -16.10 -13.87
N SER A 114 6.81 -16.99 -14.29
CA SER A 114 6.42 -18.34 -14.69
C SER A 114 5.74 -19.02 -13.50
N SER A 115 4.64 -19.72 -13.78
CA SER A 115 4.02 -20.62 -12.82
C SER A 115 4.68 -21.97 -13.01
N ASP A 116 5.79 -22.20 -12.33
CA ASP A 116 6.33 -23.55 -12.14
C ASP A 116 5.73 -24.18 -10.87
#